data_AF-A0A1G3PHD0-F1
#
_entry.id   AF-A0A1G3PHD0-F1
#
_cell.length_a   1.000
_cell.length_b   1.000
_cell.length_c   1.000
_cell.angle_alpha   90.00
_cell.angle_beta   90.00
_cell.angle_gamma   90.00
#
_symmetry.space_group_name_H-M   'P 1'
#
loop_
_entity.id
_entity.type
_entity.pdbx_description
1 polymer ?
#
loop_
_entity_poly.entity_id
_entity_poly.type
_entity_poly.pdbx_seq_one_letter_code
_entity_poly.pdbx_strand_id
1 'polypeptide(L)'
;MEKFYQKLKRWSLYAMIFFIIVLFLWIIIYLIIETFDYTVFGGFTGNLFYAMIAGVIVILAALVILNVAVNLNIISDSLAKGGKSEEKRVSWKGFSIALGSVFFIIIFIGLALHFVNQENTRATTSGIRNELDQFKSAFAPQLGQIAEDVQSEKLPYRILSNLIIIEAHTAKMKDIEIIFPKMMNGSLVFLRLNRLSLPPKDKFISAISDSLFEIRDPEQLEYIKKVYETGKGEDQFFIKRPIITMYSPVFHDGKLAFFIYSAYNEIQGYYMKKGSDF
;
A
#
# COMPACT_ATOMS: atom_id res chain seq x y z
N MET A 1 -42.51 -30.71 19.86
CA MET A 1 -41.91 -29.58 20.60
C MET A 1 -40.47 -29.88 20.99
N GLU A 2 -40.20 -30.91 21.80
CA GLU A 2 -38.84 -31.22 22.28
C GLU A 2 -37.78 -31.45 21.17
N LYS A 3 -38.11 -32.22 20.12
CA LYS A 3 -37.24 -32.42 18.95
C LYS A 3 -36.92 -31.13 18.19
N PHE A 4 -37.78 -30.11 18.27
CA PHE A 4 -37.58 -28.81 17.62
C PHE A 4 -36.58 -27.96 18.43
N TYR A 5 -36.75 -27.86 19.75
CA TYR A 5 -35.82 -27.14 20.62
C TYR A 5 -34.40 -27.74 20.61
N GLN A 6 -34.28 -29.07 20.58
CA GLN A 6 -32.98 -29.73 20.45
C GLN A 6 -32.30 -29.45 19.10
N LYS A 7 -33.07 -29.39 18.00
CA LYS A 7 -32.54 -28.97 16.69
C LYS A 7 -32.09 -27.52 16.72
N LEU A 8 -32.89 -26.62 17.29
CA LEU A 8 -32.58 -25.19 17.39
C LEU A 8 -31.31 -24.93 18.22
N LYS A 9 -31.15 -25.64 19.36
CA LYS A 9 -29.95 -25.59 20.20
C LYS A 9 -28.69 -26.00 19.41
N ARG A 10 -28.76 -27.10 18.66
CA ARG A 10 -27.65 -27.56 17.82
C ARG A 10 -27.31 -26.56 16.72
N TRP A 11 -28.30 -26.02 16.03
CA TRP A 11 -28.11 -25.00 15.01
C TRP A 11 -27.49 -23.72 15.56
N SER A 12 -27.97 -23.23 16.71
CA SER A 12 -27.40 -22.07 17.39
C SER A 12 -25.93 -22.28 17.76
N LEU A 13 -25.59 -23.47 18.27
CA LEU A 13 -24.20 -23.83 18.59
C LEU A 13 -23.31 -23.91 17.34
N TYR A 14 -23.79 -24.51 16.24
CA TYR A 14 -23.05 -24.51 14.98
C TYR A 14 -22.87 -23.11 14.40
N ALA A 15 -23.90 -22.26 14.48
CA ALA A 15 -23.82 -20.86 14.06
C ALA A 15 -22.80 -20.07 14.89
N MET A 16 -22.80 -20.23 16.22
CA MET A 16 -21.80 -19.59 17.09
C MET A 16 -20.38 -19.99 16.71
N ILE A 17 -20.14 -21.29 16.54
CA ILE A 17 -18.82 -21.80 16.15
C ILE A 17 -18.41 -21.27 14.76
N PHE A 18 -19.34 -21.23 13.80
CA PHE A 18 -19.10 -20.66 12.47
C PHE A 18 -18.67 -19.18 12.56
N PHE A 19 -19.40 -18.37 13.33
CA PHE A 19 -19.07 -16.95 13.48
C PHE A 19 -17.73 -16.72 14.19
N ILE A 20 -17.38 -17.55 15.18
CA ILE A 20 -16.05 -17.52 15.82
C ILE A 20 -14.95 -17.82 14.79
N ILE A 21 -15.13 -18.84 13.93
CA ILE A 21 -14.17 -19.15 12.87
C ILE A 21 -14.04 -17.96 11.90
N VAL A 22 -15.16 -17.40 11.45
CA VAL A 22 -15.15 -16.24 10.54
C VAL A 22 -14.37 -15.07 11.15
N LEU A 23 -14.55 -14.81 12.45
CA LEU A 23 -13.82 -13.75 13.16
C LEU A 23 -12.32 -14.03 13.20
N PHE A 24 -11.93 -15.26 13.54
CA PHE A 24 -10.51 -15.67 13.57
C PHE A 24 -9.85 -15.59 12.20
N LEU A 25 -10.58 -16.02 11.17
CA LEU A 25 -10.18 -15.97 9.77
C LEU A 25 -9.97 -14.52 9.32
N TRP A 26 -10.85 -13.62 9.70
CA TRP A 26 -10.71 -12.20 9.42
C TRP A 26 -9.53 -11.54 10.13
N ILE A 27 -9.21 -11.95 11.37
CA ILE A 27 -7.99 -11.51 12.05
C ILE A 27 -6.75 -11.92 11.25
N ILE A 28 -6.71 -13.16 10.74
CA ILE A 28 -5.59 -13.62 9.90
C ILE A 28 -5.49 -12.80 8.61
N ILE A 29 -6.60 -12.57 7.91
CA ILE A 29 -6.63 -11.72 6.71
C ILE A 29 -6.11 -10.32 7.03
N TYR A 30 -6.56 -9.72 8.12
CA TYR A 30 -6.10 -8.41 8.56
C TYR A 30 -4.59 -8.39 8.84
N LEU A 31 -4.07 -9.39 9.57
CA LEU A 31 -2.64 -9.52 9.82
C LEU A 31 -1.83 -9.66 8.53
N ILE A 32 -2.32 -10.42 7.55
CA ILE A 32 -1.69 -10.54 6.23
C ILE A 32 -1.69 -9.18 5.52
N ILE A 33 -2.81 -8.46 5.53
CA ILE A 33 -2.93 -7.14 4.89
C ILE A 33 -1.95 -6.15 5.49
N GLU A 34 -1.88 -6.09 6.82
CA GLU A 34 -1.00 -5.19 7.57
C GLU A 34 0.48 -5.55 7.37
N THR A 35 0.82 -6.84 7.51
CA THR A 35 2.22 -7.30 7.44
C THR A 35 2.82 -7.12 6.05
N PHE A 36 2.02 -7.25 4.99
CA PHE A 36 2.50 -7.12 3.61
C PHE A 36 2.24 -5.73 3.01
N ASP A 37 1.77 -4.78 3.81
CA ASP A 37 1.41 -3.41 3.43
C ASP A 37 0.62 -3.41 2.11
N TYR A 38 -0.45 -4.22 2.08
CA TYR A 38 -1.36 -4.25 0.94
C TYR A 38 -2.23 -2.99 0.98
N THR A 39 -1.65 -1.87 0.54
CA THR A 39 -2.29 -0.55 0.47
C THR A 39 -3.61 -0.53 -0.31
N VAL A 40 -3.84 -1.53 -1.17
CA VAL A 40 -5.14 -1.79 -1.84
C VAL A 40 -6.31 -1.97 -0.84
N PHE A 41 -6.01 -2.39 0.39
CA PHE A 41 -7.00 -2.68 1.42
C PHE A 41 -6.93 -1.74 2.65
N GLY A 42 -5.95 -0.85 2.77
CA GLY A 42 -5.74 -0.10 4.03
C GLY A 42 -6.93 0.78 4.45
N GLY A 43 -7.54 1.54 3.54
CA GLY A 43 -8.60 2.51 3.88
C GLY A 43 -10.00 1.90 4.03
N PHE A 44 -10.45 1.17 3.01
CA PHE A 44 -11.81 0.59 2.99
C PHE A 44 -11.94 -0.60 3.95
N THR A 45 -10.89 -1.39 4.08
CA THR A 45 -10.97 -2.68 4.77
C THR A 45 -10.68 -2.60 6.26
N GLY A 46 -10.06 -1.52 6.76
CA GLY A 46 -10.10 -1.19 8.19
C GLY A 46 -11.53 -0.92 8.67
N ASN A 47 -12.27 -0.03 7.99
CA ASN A 47 -13.67 0.27 8.34
C ASN A 47 -14.59 -0.96 8.18
N LEU A 48 -14.44 -1.71 7.10
CA LEU A 48 -15.18 -2.96 6.90
C LEU A 48 -14.83 -4.01 7.95
N PHE A 49 -13.56 -4.09 8.38
CA PHE A 49 -13.10 -4.98 9.44
C PHE A 49 -13.77 -4.66 10.77
N TYR A 50 -13.75 -3.39 11.19
CA TYR A 50 -14.42 -2.97 12.42
C TYR A 50 -15.94 -3.18 12.36
N ALA A 51 -16.58 -2.85 11.23
CA ALA A 51 -18.01 -3.07 11.04
C ALA A 51 -18.38 -4.56 11.08
N MET A 52 -17.56 -5.42 10.48
CA MET A 52 -17.80 -6.86 10.50
C MET A 52 -17.58 -7.45 11.89
N ILE A 53 -16.52 -7.06 12.62
CA ILE A 53 -16.31 -7.49 14.01
C ILE A 53 -17.51 -7.09 14.88
N ALA A 54 -17.95 -5.83 14.78
CA ALA A 54 -19.11 -5.35 15.52
C ALA A 54 -20.37 -6.16 15.18
N GLY A 55 -20.62 -6.41 13.89
CA GLY A 55 -21.75 -7.23 13.43
C GLY A 55 -21.70 -8.66 13.95
N VAL A 56 -20.54 -9.31 13.90
CA VAL A 56 -20.35 -10.68 14.42
C VAL A 56 -20.57 -10.73 15.94
N ILE A 57 -20.09 -9.74 16.69
CA ILE A 57 -20.31 -9.66 18.14
C ILE A 57 -21.81 -9.57 18.46
N VAL A 58 -22.57 -8.73 17.74
CA VAL A 58 -24.02 -8.61 17.91
C VAL A 58 -24.73 -9.93 17.62
N ILE A 59 -24.35 -10.62 16.54
CA ILE A 59 -24.93 -11.93 16.20
C ILE A 59 -24.60 -12.98 17.26
N LEU A 60 -23.36 -13.03 17.75
CA LEU A 60 -22.95 -13.94 18.82
C LEU A 60 -23.74 -13.67 20.11
N ALA A 61 -23.91 -12.40 20.49
CA ALA A 61 -24.72 -12.03 21.65
C ALA A 61 -26.17 -12.52 21.50
N ALA A 62 -26.78 -12.33 20.33
CA ALA A 62 -28.13 -12.82 20.04
C ALA A 62 -28.22 -14.36 20.11
N LEU A 63 -27.22 -15.08 19.58
CA LEU A 63 -27.17 -16.55 19.64
C LEU A 63 -26.97 -17.09 21.05
N VAL A 64 -26.19 -16.40 21.90
CA VAL A 64 -26.04 -16.73 23.32
C VAL A 64 -27.37 -16.56 24.05
N ILE A 65 -28.05 -15.43 23.86
CA ILE A 65 -29.38 -15.19 24.46
C ILE A 65 -30.36 -16.28 24.02
N LEU A 66 -30.38 -16.62 22.72
CA LEU A 66 -31.22 -17.69 22.18
C LEU A 66 -30.89 -19.05 22.81
N ASN A 67 -29.62 -19.38 23.00
CA ASN A 67 -29.20 -20.64 23.62
C ASN A 67 -29.64 -20.72 25.09
N VAL A 68 -29.50 -19.62 25.85
CA VAL A 68 -29.99 -19.53 27.23
C VAL A 68 -31.51 -19.70 27.29
N ALA A 69 -32.25 -18.99 26.44
CA ALA A 69 -33.72 -19.09 26.37
C ALA A 69 -34.19 -20.51 26.00
N VAL A 70 -33.53 -21.15 25.04
CA VAL A 70 -33.82 -22.54 24.65
C VAL A 70 -33.51 -23.50 25.80
N ASN A 71 -32.40 -23.32 26.52
CA ASN A 71 -32.08 -24.15 27.69
C ASN A 71 -33.10 -23.98 28.81
N LEU A 72 -33.54 -22.76 29.11
CA LEU A 72 -34.58 -22.50 30.13
C LEU A 72 -35.91 -23.17 29.76
N ASN A 73 -36.32 -23.09 28.49
CA ASN A 73 -37.52 -23.80 28.01
C ASN A 73 -37.38 -25.33 28.10
N ILE A 74 -36.22 -25.89 27.75
CA ILE A 74 -35.96 -27.34 27.89
C ILE A 74 -35.96 -27.76 29.36
N ILE A 75 -35.42 -26.95 30.27
CA ILE A 75 -35.45 -27.23 31.71
C ILE A 75 -36.88 -27.18 32.24
N SER A 76 -37.66 -26.16 31.86
CA SER A 76 -39.07 -26.04 32.22
C SER A 76 -39.91 -27.23 31.71
N ASP A 77 -39.68 -27.65 30.46
CA ASP A 77 -40.37 -28.81 29.87
C ASP A 77 -39.92 -30.14 30.52
N SER A 78 -38.65 -30.28 30.90
CA SER A 78 -38.12 -31.51 31.51
C SER A 78 -38.53 -31.65 32.98
N LEU A 79 -38.62 -30.55 33.73
CA LEU A 79 -39.23 -30.51 35.07
C LEU A 79 -40.71 -30.90 35.03
N ALA A 80 -41.43 -30.54 33.96
CA ALA A 80 -42.81 -30.93 33.74
C ALA A 80 -43.00 -32.40 33.31
N LYS A 81 -41.96 -33.07 32.78
CA LYS A 81 -42.07 -34.41 32.18
C LYS A 81 -41.14 -35.49 32.72
N GLY A 82 -40.32 -35.23 33.73
CA GLY A 82 -39.56 -36.26 34.47
C GLY A 82 -38.55 -37.08 33.64
N GLY A 83 -38.17 -36.63 32.44
CA GLY A 83 -37.32 -37.37 31.51
C GLY A 83 -35.89 -36.82 31.42
N LYS A 84 -34.88 -37.70 31.48
CA LYS A 84 -33.46 -37.37 31.32
C LYS A 84 -33.13 -37.10 29.84
N SER A 85 -32.51 -35.96 29.57
CA SER A 85 -31.98 -35.58 28.24
C SER A 85 -30.58 -36.18 28.01
N GLU A 86 -30.40 -37.00 26.97
CA GLU A 86 -29.08 -37.44 26.51
C GLU A 86 -28.38 -36.37 25.67
N GLU A 87 -27.22 -35.89 26.15
CA GLU A 87 -26.31 -35.05 25.36
C GLU A 87 -25.47 -35.90 24.38
N LYS A 88 -25.79 -35.84 23.09
CA LYS A 88 -24.91 -36.36 22.03
C LYS A 88 -23.74 -35.41 21.79
N ARG A 89 -22.52 -35.86 22.13
CA ARG A 89 -21.23 -35.19 21.84
C ARG A 89 -21.07 -34.90 20.35
N VAL A 90 -20.65 -33.68 20.02
CA VAL A 90 -20.33 -33.25 18.66
C VAL A 90 -19.00 -33.89 18.23
N SER A 91 -18.98 -34.58 17.09
CA SER A 91 -17.77 -35.20 16.54
C SER A 91 -16.81 -34.12 16.00
N TRP A 92 -15.67 -33.94 16.68
CA TRP A 92 -14.64 -32.96 16.33
C TRP A 92 -13.87 -33.28 15.04
N LYS A 93 -13.88 -34.53 14.55
CA LYS A 93 -13.07 -34.97 13.40
C LYS A 93 -13.49 -34.33 12.07
N GLY A 94 -14.79 -34.12 11.84
CA GLY A 94 -15.26 -33.47 10.61
C GLY A 94 -15.01 -31.95 10.62
N PHE A 95 -15.06 -31.35 11.80
CA PHE A 95 -14.84 -29.93 12.01
C PHE A 95 -13.37 -29.53 11.80
N SER A 96 -12.43 -30.34 12.29
CA SER A 96 -10.99 -30.08 12.10
C SER A 96 -10.56 -30.13 10.63
N ILE A 97 -11.14 -31.03 9.84
CA ILE A 97 -10.82 -31.15 8.41
C ILE A 97 -11.37 -29.95 7.64
N ALA A 98 -12.62 -29.56 7.88
CA ALA A 98 -13.22 -28.40 7.24
C ALA A 98 -12.45 -27.10 7.56
N LEU A 99 -12.06 -26.91 8.83
CA LEU A 99 -11.28 -25.75 9.26
C LEU A 99 -9.88 -25.73 8.63
N GLY A 100 -9.22 -26.88 8.57
CA GLY A 100 -7.91 -27.03 7.93
C GLY A 100 -7.95 -26.70 6.44
N SER A 101 -8.98 -27.15 5.72
CA SER A 101 -9.15 -26.85 4.29
C SER A 101 -9.37 -25.36 4.03
N VAL A 102 -10.21 -24.69 4.84
CA VAL A 102 -10.44 -23.24 4.72
C VAL A 102 -9.17 -22.46 5.01
N PHE A 103 -8.44 -22.83 6.06
CA PHE A 103 -7.17 -22.20 6.42
C PHE A 103 -6.11 -22.36 5.31
N PHE A 104 -6.01 -23.56 4.72
CA PHE A 104 -5.10 -23.82 3.61
C PHE A 104 -5.43 -22.98 2.37
N ILE A 105 -6.71 -22.85 2.01
CA ILE A 105 -7.14 -22.03 0.87
C ILE A 105 -6.74 -20.56 1.07
N ILE A 106 -6.89 -20.03 2.29
CA ILE A 106 -6.57 -18.63 2.58
C ILE A 106 -5.07 -18.37 2.51
N ILE A 107 -4.27 -19.26 3.08
CA ILE A 107 -2.81 -19.18 2.97
C ILE A 107 -2.39 -19.27 1.50
N PHE A 108 -2.99 -20.18 0.74
CA PHE A 108 -2.68 -20.35 -0.68
C PHE A 108 -3.03 -19.09 -1.49
N ILE A 109 -4.20 -18.50 -1.27
CA ILE A 109 -4.60 -17.24 -1.93
C ILE A 109 -3.66 -16.09 -1.53
N GLY A 110 -3.33 -15.96 -0.24
CA GLY A 110 -2.41 -14.93 0.24
C GLY A 110 -1.01 -15.03 -0.36
N LEU A 111 -0.47 -16.25 -0.45
CA LEU A 111 0.81 -16.54 -1.11
C LEU A 111 0.74 -16.26 -2.62
N ALA A 112 -0.32 -16.72 -3.30
CA ALA A 112 -0.49 -16.49 -4.73
C ALA A 112 -0.54 -14.99 -5.06
N LEU A 113 -1.30 -14.21 -4.28
CA LEU A 113 -1.35 -12.75 -4.42
C LEU A 113 0.01 -12.10 -4.16
N HIS A 114 0.78 -12.59 -3.19
CA HIS A 114 2.12 -12.10 -2.91
C HIS A 114 3.07 -12.29 -4.10
N PHE A 115 3.10 -13.50 -4.68
CA PHE A 115 3.95 -13.79 -5.83
C PHE A 115 3.54 -13.00 -7.07
N VAL A 116 2.24 -12.90 -7.35
CA VAL A 116 1.73 -12.08 -8.47
C VAL A 116 2.13 -10.61 -8.29
N ASN A 117 2.01 -10.08 -7.08
CA ASN A 117 2.38 -8.68 -6.82
C ASN A 117 3.89 -8.44 -6.92
N GLN A 118 4.70 -9.39 -6.45
CA GLN A 118 6.16 -9.33 -6.57
C GLN A 118 6.60 -9.35 -8.04
N GLU A 119 6.01 -10.23 -8.85
CA GLU A 119 6.34 -10.34 -10.27
C GLU A 119 5.90 -9.08 -11.03
N ASN A 120 4.72 -8.54 -10.74
CA ASN A 120 4.27 -7.28 -11.33
C ASN A 120 5.16 -6.10 -10.94
N THR A 121 5.62 -6.06 -9.69
CA THR A 121 6.57 -5.03 -9.25
C THR A 121 7.88 -5.15 -10.04
N ARG A 122 8.42 -6.36 -10.21
CA ARG A 122 9.62 -6.62 -11.02
C ARG A 122 9.44 -6.26 -12.49
N ALA A 123 8.31 -6.62 -13.09
CA ALA A 123 8.00 -6.26 -14.47
C ALA A 123 7.89 -4.74 -14.65
N THR A 124 7.29 -4.05 -13.68
CA THR A 124 7.15 -2.59 -13.69
C THR A 124 8.51 -1.91 -13.54
N THR A 125 9.32 -2.31 -12.56
CA THR A 125 10.67 -1.74 -12.37
C THR A 125 11.59 -2.01 -13.55
N SER A 126 11.54 -3.22 -14.14
CA SER A 126 12.29 -3.52 -15.36
C SER A 126 11.81 -2.69 -16.55
N GLY A 127 10.50 -2.49 -16.70
CA GLY A 127 9.94 -1.62 -17.75
C GLY A 127 10.38 -0.17 -17.61
N ILE A 128 10.33 0.38 -16.39
CA ILE A 128 10.82 1.74 -16.09
C ILE A 128 12.31 1.86 -16.39
N ARG A 129 13.12 0.87 -15.98
CA ARG A 129 14.56 0.86 -16.23
C ARG A 129 14.89 0.88 -17.72
N ASN A 130 14.23 0.04 -18.51
CA ASN A 130 14.45 -0.02 -19.95
C ASN A 130 14.07 1.29 -20.65
N GLU A 131 12.93 1.89 -20.27
CA GLU A 131 12.48 3.17 -20.82
C GLU A 131 13.42 4.31 -20.40
N LEU A 132 13.93 4.28 -19.16
CA LEU A 132 14.94 5.23 -18.67
C LEU A 132 16.25 5.09 -19.43
N ASP A 133 16.76 3.88 -19.66
CA ASP A 133 18.03 3.68 -20.35
C ASP A 133 17.96 4.23 -21.78
N GLN A 134 16.84 4.00 -22.47
CA GLN A 134 16.56 4.59 -23.77
C GLN A 134 16.48 6.12 -23.69
N PHE A 135 15.79 6.63 -22.67
CA PHE A 135 15.63 8.06 -22.43
C PHE A 135 16.98 8.76 -22.13
N LYS A 136 17.77 8.24 -21.19
CA LYS A 136 19.10 8.78 -20.83
C LYS A 136 20.03 8.76 -22.03
N SER A 137 19.99 7.72 -22.86
CA SER A 137 20.76 7.65 -24.10
C SER A 137 20.35 8.75 -25.09
N ALA A 138 19.04 8.96 -25.28
CA ALA A 138 18.52 9.96 -26.21
C ALA A 138 18.74 11.42 -25.73
N PHE A 139 18.67 11.66 -24.42
CA PHE A 139 18.66 13.01 -23.84
C PHE A 139 19.91 13.34 -23.00
N ALA A 140 20.96 12.51 -22.99
CA ALA A 140 22.17 12.71 -22.18
C ALA A 140 22.75 14.14 -22.25
N PRO A 141 22.90 14.77 -23.45
CA PRO A 141 23.42 16.14 -23.53
C PRO A 141 22.49 17.16 -22.87
N GLN A 142 21.17 17.01 -23.01
CA GLN A 142 20.20 17.92 -22.40
C GLN A 142 20.14 17.72 -20.88
N LEU A 143 20.24 16.49 -20.38
CA LEU A 143 20.29 16.21 -18.94
C LEU A 143 21.52 16.85 -18.27
N GLY A 144 22.67 16.80 -18.93
CA GLY A 144 23.88 17.49 -18.48
C GLY A 144 23.72 19.01 -18.44
N GLN A 145 23.16 19.59 -19.50
CA GLN A 145 22.86 21.04 -19.55
C GLN A 145 21.85 21.46 -18.47
N ILE A 146 20.82 20.65 -18.21
CA ILE A 146 19.86 20.91 -17.15
C ILE A 146 20.54 20.89 -15.78
N ALA A 147 21.40 19.90 -15.51
CA ALA A 147 22.15 19.85 -14.26
C ALA A 147 23.03 21.11 -14.07
N GLU A 148 23.62 21.61 -15.15
CA GLU A 148 24.40 22.85 -15.14
C GLU A 148 23.55 24.10 -14.90
N ASP A 149 22.46 24.25 -15.65
CA ASP A 149 21.54 25.38 -15.60
C ASP A 149 20.92 25.48 -14.20
N VAL A 150 20.53 24.34 -13.61
CA VAL A 150 19.89 24.25 -12.28
C VAL A 150 20.85 24.71 -11.18
N GLN A 151 22.08 24.19 -11.17
CA GLN A 151 23.10 24.54 -10.17
C GLN A 151 23.67 25.96 -10.35
N SER A 152 23.61 26.50 -11.57
CA SER A 152 23.99 27.90 -11.84
C SER A 152 22.84 28.89 -11.67
N GLU A 153 21.64 28.41 -11.29
CA GLU A 153 20.41 29.20 -11.17
C GLU A 153 20.06 29.97 -12.45
N LYS A 154 20.50 29.47 -13.60
CA LYS A 154 20.26 30.09 -14.90
C LYS A 154 19.03 29.49 -15.55
N LEU A 155 18.24 30.37 -16.18
CA LEU A 155 17.18 29.99 -17.14
C LEU A 155 16.20 28.90 -16.65
N PRO A 156 15.55 29.08 -15.49
CA PRO A 156 14.59 28.11 -14.95
C PRO A 156 13.44 27.77 -15.89
N TYR A 157 13.01 28.71 -16.74
CA TYR A 157 12.04 28.45 -17.80
C TYR A 157 12.53 27.43 -18.83
N ARG A 158 13.82 27.44 -19.14
CA ARG A 158 14.44 26.48 -20.07
C ARG A 158 14.50 25.09 -19.42
N ILE A 159 14.87 25.01 -18.14
CA ILE A 159 14.85 23.77 -17.36
C ILE A 159 13.43 23.17 -17.34
N LEU A 160 12.42 23.98 -17.01
CA LEU A 160 11.04 23.52 -16.92
C LEU A 160 10.47 23.16 -18.31
N SER A 161 10.80 23.91 -19.36
CA SER A 161 10.40 23.56 -20.73
C SER A 161 11.02 22.24 -21.17
N ASN A 162 12.29 22.01 -20.84
CA ASN A 162 12.95 20.75 -21.12
C ASN A 162 12.28 19.60 -20.35
N LEU A 163 11.93 19.81 -19.07
CA LEU A 163 11.19 18.81 -18.29
C LEU A 163 9.84 18.44 -18.90
N ILE A 164 9.09 19.42 -19.42
CA ILE A 164 7.80 19.18 -20.10
C ILE A 164 7.99 18.34 -21.38
N ILE A 165 9.01 18.67 -22.18
CA ILE A 165 9.33 17.92 -23.40
C ILE A 165 9.73 16.49 -23.02
N ILE A 166 10.56 16.35 -21.99
CA ILE A 166 11.03 15.07 -21.46
C ILE A 166 9.85 14.20 -20.99
N GLU A 167 8.93 14.76 -20.20
CA GLU A 167 7.72 14.06 -19.72
C GLU A 167 6.87 13.54 -20.89
N ALA A 168 6.67 14.36 -21.93
CA ALA A 168 5.87 14.02 -23.11
C ALA A 168 6.45 12.84 -23.93
N HIS A 169 7.74 12.54 -23.79
CA HIS A 169 8.40 11.44 -24.48
C HIS A 169 8.35 10.11 -23.70
N THR A 170 7.82 10.10 -22.48
CA THR A 170 7.73 8.89 -21.65
C THR A 170 6.27 8.53 -21.39
N ALA A 171 5.90 7.27 -21.61
CA ALA A 171 4.53 6.81 -21.39
C ALA A 171 4.29 6.47 -19.92
N LYS A 172 5.33 5.96 -19.22
CA LYS A 172 5.24 5.46 -17.85
C LYS A 172 5.79 6.41 -16.78
N MET A 173 6.61 7.40 -17.15
CA MET A 173 7.26 8.33 -16.23
C MET A 173 6.60 9.72 -16.27
N LYS A 174 5.35 9.78 -15.81
CA LYS A 174 4.52 10.99 -15.92
C LYS A 174 4.88 12.10 -14.94
N ASP A 175 5.61 11.79 -13.87
CA ASP A 175 6.01 12.77 -12.87
C ASP A 175 7.54 12.79 -12.77
N ILE A 176 8.14 13.75 -13.47
CA ILE A 176 9.59 13.98 -13.48
C ILE A 176 9.88 15.23 -12.66
N GLU A 177 10.67 15.05 -11.61
CA GLU A 177 11.14 16.12 -10.74
C GLU A 177 12.66 16.19 -10.76
N ILE A 178 13.22 17.36 -10.46
CA ILE A 178 14.65 17.53 -10.28
C ILE A 178 14.91 17.95 -8.84
N ILE A 179 15.77 17.20 -8.15
CA ILE A 179 16.34 17.61 -6.87
C ILE A 179 17.80 17.93 -7.06
N PHE A 180 18.28 19.03 -6.47
CA PHE A 180 19.69 19.35 -6.47
C PHE A 180 20.16 19.81 -5.08
N PRO A 181 21.31 19.28 -4.62
CA PRO A 181 21.92 19.69 -3.37
C PRO A 181 22.56 21.07 -3.51
N LYS A 182 22.42 21.90 -2.47
CA LYS A 182 23.06 23.20 -2.36
C LYS A 182 23.53 23.45 -0.93
N MET A 183 24.69 24.07 -0.77
CA MET A 183 25.14 24.54 0.55
C MET A 183 24.57 25.94 0.82
N MET A 184 23.82 26.09 1.90
CA MET A 184 23.33 27.37 2.39
C MET A 184 23.69 27.52 3.87
N ASN A 185 24.43 28.59 4.21
CA ASN A 185 24.86 28.86 5.59
C ASN A 185 25.56 27.66 6.26
N GLY A 186 26.42 26.95 5.52
CA GLY A 186 27.13 25.76 6.01
C GLY A 186 26.27 24.49 6.13
N SER A 187 24.98 24.55 5.79
CA SER A 187 24.06 23.41 5.81
C SER A 187 23.75 22.93 4.40
N LEU A 188 23.72 21.61 4.20
CA LEU A 188 23.25 21.00 2.96
C LEU A 188 21.73 21.08 2.90
N VAL A 189 21.21 21.80 1.91
CA VAL A 189 19.78 21.89 1.61
C VAL A 189 19.49 21.29 0.24
N PHE A 190 18.26 20.86 0.03
CA PHE A 190 17.79 20.32 -1.24
C PHE A 190 16.74 21.24 -1.84
N LEU A 191 16.92 21.53 -3.12
CA LEU A 191 15.98 22.33 -3.89
C LEU A 191 15.25 21.41 -4.88
N ARG A 192 13.93 21.56 -4.97
CA ARG A 192 13.08 20.77 -5.85
C ARG A 192 12.45 21.64 -6.93
N LEU A 193 12.57 21.19 -8.18
CA LEU A 193 11.87 21.73 -9.34
C LEU A 193 10.96 20.66 -9.93
N ASN A 194 9.69 21.00 -10.10
CA ASN A 194 8.74 20.21 -10.86
C ASN A 194 7.89 21.12 -11.74
N ARG A 195 7.11 20.53 -12.67
CA ARG A 195 6.26 21.30 -13.59
C ARG A 195 5.25 22.20 -12.87
N LEU A 196 4.75 21.77 -11.71
CA LEU A 196 3.72 22.47 -10.95
C LEU A 196 4.27 23.66 -10.16
N SER A 197 5.58 23.71 -9.92
CA SER A 197 6.25 24.78 -9.19
C SER A 197 6.45 26.07 -10.00
N LEU A 198 5.77 26.26 -11.14
CA LEU A 198 5.90 27.45 -11.99
C LEU A 198 5.36 28.70 -11.29
N PRO A 199 6.22 29.64 -10.85
CA PRO A 199 5.79 30.96 -10.42
C PRO A 199 5.50 31.82 -11.66
N PRO A 200 4.71 32.89 -11.52
CA PRO A 200 4.63 33.94 -12.53
C PRO A 200 6.03 34.47 -12.94
N LYS A 201 6.22 34.85 -14.21
CA LYS A 201 7.49 35.34 -14.81
C LYS A 201 8.20 36.43 -13.99
N ASP A 202 7.45 37.18 -13.23
CA ASP A 202 7.82 38.37 -12.47
C ASP A 202 8.19 38.11 -10.99
N LYS A 203 7.99 36.89 -10.45
CA LYS A 203 8.22 36.57 -9.01
C LYS A 203 9.20 35.44 -8.74
N PHE A 204 10.18 35.24 -9.62
CA PHE A 204 10.96 34.01 -9.64
C PHE A 204 12.07 33.91 -8.57
N ILE A 205 12.63 35.03 -8.08
CA ILE A 205 13.70 34.98 -7.07
C ILE A 205 13.17 34.48 -5.71
N SER A 206 11.90 34.75 -5.35
CA SER A 206 11.27 34.18 -4.16
C SER A 206 10.93 32.69 -4.32
N ALA A 207 10.85 32.19 -5.55
CA ALA A 207 10.48 30.80 -5.81
C ALA A 207 11.59 29.79 -5.48
N ILE A 208 12.87 30.19 -5.56
CA ILE A 208 13.98 29.32 -5.16
C ILE A 208 13.99 29.09 -3.65
N SER A 209 13.64 30.10 -2.84
CA SER A 209 13.41 29.91 -1.39
C SER A 209 12.19 29.04 -1.08
N ASP A 210 11.14 29.12 -1.91
CA ASP A 210 9.94 28.27 -1.79
C ASP A 210 10.17 26.84 -2.34
N SER A 211 11.25 26.63 -3.10
CA SER A 211 11.69 25.32 -3.62
C SER A 211 12.48 24.48 -2.62
N LEU A 212 12.71 24.97 -1.40
CA LEU A 212 13.30 24.17 -0.33
C LEU A 212 12.44 22.93 -0.09
N PHE A 213 13.06 21.77 -0.23
CA PHE A 213 12.40 20.49 -0.12
C PHE A 213 13.07 19.65 0.96
N GLU A 214 12.25 19.22 1.91
CA GLU A 214 12.69 18.27 2.92
C GLU A 214 12.42 16.85 2.46
N ILE A 215 13.49 16.05 2.36
CA ILE A 215 13.40 14.62 2.10
C ILE A 215 13.06 13.94 3.42
N ARG A 216 11.80 13.54 3.57
CA ARG A 216 11.29 12.91 4.80
C ARG A 216 11.72 11.46 4.99
N ASP A 217 12.07 10.78 3.90
CA ASP A 217 12.44 9.37 3.92
C ASP A 217 13.94 9.21 4.23
N PRO A 218 14.33 8.55 5.35
CA PRO A 218 15.72 8.41 5.74
C PRO A 218 16.58 7.68 4.71
N GLU A 219 16.05 6.67 4.03
CA GLU A 219 16.80 5.87 3.05
C GLU A 219 17.12 6.71 1.80
N GLN A 220 16.14 7.51 1.36
CA GLN A 220 16.32 8.43 0.23
C GLN A 220 17.34 9.52 0.56
N LEU A 221 17.27 10.06 1.78
CA LEU A 221 18.19 11.08 2.26
C LEU A 221 19.62 10.54 2.38
N GLU A 222 19.80 9.35 2.93
CA GLU A 222 21.10 8.68 3.06
C GLU A 222 21.72 8.43 1.68
N TYR A 223 20.94 7.91 0.73
CA TYR A 223 21.39 7.69 -0.64
C TYR A 223 21.84 9.00 -1.30
N ILE A 224 21.04 10.06 -1.24
CA ILE A 224 21.40 11.35 -1.84
C ILE A 224 22.68 11.92 -1.22
N LYS A 225 22.80 11.88 0.11
CA LYS A 225 24.03 12.33 0.81
C LYS A 225 25.25 11.54 0.34
N LYS A 226 25.15 10.21 0.28
CA LYS A 226 26.23 9.34 -0.19
C LYS A 226 26.65 9.69 -1.62
N VAL A 227 25.70 9.89 -2.54
CA VAL A 227 26.03 10.23 -3.94
C VAL A 227 26.66 11.62 -4.04
N TYR A 228 26.18 12.57 -3.24
CA TYR A 228 26.75 13.92 -3.18
C TYR A 228 28.20 13.92 -2.65
N GLU A 229 28.45 13.22 -1.54
CA GLU A 229 29.78 13.17 -0.90
C GLU A 229 30.81 12.38 -1.71
N THR A 230 30.41 11.28 -2.33
CA THR A 230 31.32 10.42 -3.10
C THR A 230 31.51 10.87 -4.54
N GLY A 231 30.63 11.74 -5.05
CA GLY A 231 30.60 12.14 -6.46
C GLY A 231 30.30 11.00 -7.43
N LYS A 232 29.76 9.88 -6.92
CA LYS A 232 29.42 8.68 -7.69
C LYS A 232 28.09 8.11 -7.23
N GLY A 233 27.24 7.72 -8.17
CA GLY A 233 25.94 7.14 -7.88
C GLY A 233 25.39 6.37 -9.07
N GLU A 234 24.67 5.29 -8.77
CA GLU A 234 23.90 4.52 -9.74
C GLU A 234 22.42 4.78 -9.52
N ASP A 235 21.60 4.53 -10.54
CA ASP A 235 20.15 4.68 -10.44
C ASP A 235 19.58 3.79 -9.33
N GLN A 236 18.85 4.40 -8.39
CA GLN A 236 18.31 3.71 -7.21
C GLN A 236 16.78 3.79 -7.19
N PHE A 237 16.13 2.64 -7.00
CA PHE A 237 14.69 2.55 -6.82
C PHE A 237 14.33 2.58 -5.33
N PHE A 238 13.34 3.39 -4.98
CA PHE A 238 12.66 3.37 -3.70
C PHE A 238 11.20 3.02 -3.95
N ILE A 239 10.75 1.91 -3.36
CA ILE A 239 9.43 1.35 -3.59
C ILE A 239 8.59 1.61 -2.34
N LYS A 240 7.78 2.67 -2.38
CA LYS A 240 6.80 2.98 -1.33
C LYS A 240 5.41 2.85 -1.92
N ARG A 241 4.89 1.62 -1.87
CA ARG A 241 3.65 1.22 -2.54
C ARG A 241 2.52 2.22 -2.24
N PRO A 242 1.75 2.64 -3.26
CA PRO A 242 1.74 2.16 -4.64
C PRO A 242 2.73 2.88 -5.57
N ILE A 243 3.54 3.80 -5.03
CA ILE A 243 4.44 4.66 -5.80
C ILE A 243 5.82 4.01 -5.89
N ILE A 244 6.34 3.95 -7.10
CA ILE A 244 7.72 3.58 -7.36
C ILE A 244 8.44 4.86 -7.76
N THR A 245 9.40 5.28 -6.94
CA THR A 245 10.25 6.43 -7.22
C THR A 245 11.65 5.97 -7.57
N MET A 246 12.24 6.52 -8.61
CA MET A 246 13.61 6.24 -9.00
C MET A 246 14.42 7.53 -8.98
N TYR A 247 15.58 7.47 -8.34
CA TYR A 247 16.53 8.57 -8.28
C TYR A 247 17.66 8.28 -9.25
N SER A 248 17.84 9.17 -10.23
CA SER A 248 18.90 9.06 -11.23
C SER A 248 19.86 10.25 -11.10
N PRO A 249 21.08 10.03 -10.58
CA PRO A 249 22.06 11.09 -10.46
C PRO A 249 22.70 11.40 -11.82
N VAL A 250 22.79 12.68 -12.15
CA VAL A 250 23.45 13.19 -13.36
C VAL A 250 24.54 14.16 -12.94
N PHE A 251 25.77 13.82 -13.34
CA PHE A 251 26.96 14.64 -13.12
C PHE A 251 27.36 15.36 -14.42
N HIS A 252 27.56 16.67 -14.35
CA HIS A 252 28.08 17.46 -15.46
C HIS A 252 29.00 18.56 -14.92
N ASP A 253 30.26 18.59 -15.34
CA ASP A 253 31.25 19.59 -14.91
C ASP A 253 31.32 19.79 -13.37
N GLY A 254 31.28 18.67 -12.63
CA GLY A 254 31.33 18.67 -11.16
C GLY A 254 30.01 19.10 -10.48
N LYS A 255 28.97 19.38 -11.24
CA LYS A 255 27.62 19.70 -10.75
C LYS A 255 26.75 18.44 -10.73
N LEU A 256 25.93 18.32 -9.69
CA LEU A 256 25.03 17.18 -9.47
C LEU A 256 23.57 17.65 -9.50
N ALA A 257 22.76 16.92 -10.27
CA ALA A 257 21.30 16.95 -10.18
C ALA A 257 20.75 15.52 -10.13
N PHE A 258 19.69 15.32 -9.35
CA PHE A 258 18.94 14.08 -9.28
C PHE A 258 17.66 14.26 -10.09
N PHE A 259 17.48 13.42 -11.09
CA PHE A 259 16.20 13.27 -11.78
C PHE A 259 15.39 12.21 -11.06
N ILE A 260 14.22 12.60 -10.58
CA ILE A 260 13.30 11.72 -9.89
C ILE A 260 12.17 11.39 -10.84
N TYR A 261 12.01 10.10 -11.08
CA TYR A 261 10.95 9.57 -11.90
C TYR A 261 9.99 8.84 -10.98
N SER A 262 8.73 9.29 -10.95
CA SER A 262 7.68 8.61 -10.20
C SER A 262 6.74 7.91 -11.17
N ALA A 263 6.50 6.63 -10.89
CA ALA A 263 5.55 5.81 -11.62
C ALA A 263 4.58 5.16 -10.64
N TYR A 264 3.32 5.11 -11.04
CA TYR A 264 2.29 4.43 -10.27
C TYR A 264 2.26 2.95 -10.66
N ASN A 265 2.22 2.04 -9.69
CA ASN A 265 1.95 0.65 -9.99
C ASN A 265 0.46 0.49 -10.37
N GLU A 266 0.17 0.44 -11.68
CA GLU A 266 -1.18 0.52 -12.26
C GLU A 266 -2.16 -0.48 -11.65
N ILE A 267 -1.71 -1.69 -11.30
CA ILE A 267 -2.57 -2.71 -10.69
C ILE A 267 -3.10 -2.23 -9.34
N GLN A 268 -2.28 -1.55 -8.53
CA GLN A 268 -2.73 -0.99 -7.24
C GLN A 268 -3.52 0.32 -7.43
N GLY A 269 -3.22 1.10 -8.47
CA GLY A 269 -3.93 2.35 -8.79
C GLY A 269 -5.36 2.13 -9.25
N TYR A 270 -5.60 1.05 -9.99
CA TYR A 270 -6.94 0.68 -10.45
C TYR A 270 -7.89 0.39 -9.28
N TYR A 271 -7.39 -0.18 -8.18
CA TYR A 271 -8.21 -0.44 -6.99
C TYR A 271 -8.40 0.80 -6.11
N MET A 272 -7.43 1.71 -6.06
CA MET A 272 -7.59 2.96 -5.29
C MET A 272 -8.51 3.97 -5.99
N LYS A 273 -8.45 4.08 -7.32
CA LYS A 273 -9.28 5.03 -8.08
C LYS A 273 -10.77 4.67 -8.06
N LYS A 274 -11.11 3.38 -7.90
CA LYS A 274 -12.50 2.92 -7.72
C LYS A 274 -13.05 3.18 -6.31
N GLY A 275 -12.20 3.41 -5.31
CA GLY A 275 -12.62 3.67 -3.94
C GLY A 275 -12.90 5.15 -3.64
N SER A 276 -12.45 6.08 -4.49
CA SER A 276 -12.65 7.52 -4.32
C SER A 276 -13.92 8.07 -4.98
N ASP A 277 -14.64 7.23 -5.74
CA ASP A 277 -15.86 7.61 -6.45
C ASP A 277 -17.15 7.13 -5.72
N PHE A 278 -17.04 6.76 -4.44
CA PHE A 278 -18.16 6.36 -3.57
C PHE A 278 -18.26 7.22 -2.32
#